data_AF-A0A973F2G7-F1
#
_entry.id   AF-A0A973F2G7-F1
#
_cell.length_a   1.000
_cell.length_b   1.000
_cell.length_c   1.000
_cell.angle_alpha   90.00
_cell.angle_beta   90.00
_cell.angle_gamma   90.00
#
_symmetry.space_group_name_H-M   'P 1'
#
loop_
_entity.id
_entity.type
_entity.pdbx_description
1 polymer ?
#
loop_
_entity_poly.entity_id
_entity_poly.type
_entity_poly.pdbx_seq_one_letter_code
_entity_poly.pdbx_strand_id
1 'polypeptide(L)' 'MQEVIRKDNESFENLFRRFNRRVQQSGVLSKARKKMYFEKDQSRAMLREEAVRKSKIRARRPQRSTR' A
#
# COMPACT_ATOMS: atom_id res chain seq x y z
N MET A 1 14.10 -4.09 1.89
CA MET A 1 14.44 -4.39 0.49
C MET A 1 13.40 -5.38 -0.03
N GLN A 2 12.91 -5.28 -1.27
CA GLN A 2 12.07 -6.34 -1.85
C GLN A 2 12.87 -7.11 -2.87
N GLU A 3 12.94 -8.42 -2.67
CA GLU A 3 13.68 -9.33 -3.51
C GLU A 3 12.72 -10.13 -4.37
N VAL A 4 13.02 -10.23 -5.66
CA VAL A 4 12.25 -11.04 -6.62
C VAL A 4 13.25 -11.84 -7.44
N ILE A 5 13.31 -13.14 -7.16
CA ILE A 5 14.16 -14.08 -7.88
C ILE A 5 13.49 -14.44 -9.21
N ARG A 6 14.28 -14.47 -10.28
CA ARG A 6 13.84 -14.87 -11.62
C ARG A 6 13.46 -16.35 -11.62
N LYS A 7 12.36 -16.68 -12.29
CA LYS A 7 11.95 -18.07 -12.52
C LYS A 7 12.45 -18.54 -13.89
N ASP A 8 12.69 -19.85 -14.03
CA ASP A 8 13.33 -20.45 -15.22
C ASP A 8 12.54 -20.22 -16.52
N ASN A 9 11.20 -20.17 -16.46
CA ASN A 9 10.32 -19.96 -17.62
C ASN A 9 9.75 -18.53 -17.71
N GLU A 10 10.47 -17.51 -17.23
CA GLU A 10 9.97 -16.13 -17.20
C GLU A 10 10.74 -15.19 -18.15
N SER A 11 9.97 -14.45 -18.97
CA SER A 11 10.48 -13.30 -19.73
C SER A 11 10.86 -12.16 -18.78
N PHE A 12 11.87 -11.36 -19.15
CA PHE A 12 12.36 -10.23 -18.37
C PHE A 12 11.24 -9.23 -18.01
N GLU A 13 10.31 -8.98 -18.92
CA GLU A 13 9.23 -8.03 -18.69
C GLU A 13 8.25 -8.51 -17.60
N ASN A 14 7.98 -9.82 -17.54
CA ASN A 14 7.13 -10.40 -16.51
C ASN A 14 7.79 -10.32 -15.12
N LEU A 15 9.10 -10.54 -15.05
CA LEU A 15 9.89 -10.33 -13.83
C LEU A 15 9.81 -8.87 -13.37
N PHE A 16 9.98 -7.90 -14.28
CA PHE A 16 9.90 -6.48 -13.97
C PHE A 16 8.50 -6.07 -13.49
N ARG A 17 7.44 -6.57 -14.12
CA ARG A 17 6.05 -6.33 -13.67
C ARG A 17 5.81 -6.86 -12.26
N ARG A 18 6.31 -8.06 -11.94
CA ARG A 18 6.23 -8.62 -10.58
C ARG A 18 7.00 -7.79 -9.57
N PHE A 19 8.21 -7.36 -9.92
CA PHE A 19 9.02 -6.48 -9.08
C PHE A 19 8.28 -5.18 -8.77
N ASN A 20 7.76 -4.49 -9.80
CA ASN A 20 6.99 -3.26 -9.62
C ASN A 20 5.76 -3.47 -8.74
N ARG A 21 4.99 -4.55 -8.97
CA ARG A 21 3.84 -4.91 -8.13
C ARG A 21 4.27 -5.15 -6.68
N ARG A 22 5.39 -5.84 -6.45
CA ARG A 22 5.90 -6.13 -5.10
C ARG A 22 6.37 -4.86 -4.39
N VAL A 23 7.05 -3.96 -5.10
CA VAL A 23 7.46 -2.64 -4.58
C VAL A 23 6.25 -1.80 -4.20
N GLN A 24 5.24 -1.73 -5.07
CA GLN A 24 4.00 -1.00 -4.80
C GLN A 24 3.25 -1.58 -3.60
N GLN A 25 3.10 -2.91 -3.53
CA GLN A 25 2.45 -3.60 -2.40
C GLN A 25 3.19 -3.40 -1.08
N SER A 26 4.53 -3.39 -1.12
CA SER A 26 5.34 -3.15 0.09
C SER A 26 5.13 -1.75 0.68
N GLY A 27 4.62 -0.82 -0.11
CA GLY A 27 4.35 0.55 0.29
C GLY A 27 5.59 1.34 0.70
N VAL A 28 6.79 0.87 0.37
CA VAL A 28 8.08 1.49 0.76
C VAL A 28 8.14 2.95 0.32
N LEU A 29 7.71 3.26 -0.91
CA LEU A 29 7.67 4.63 -1.42
C LEU A 29 6.72 5.52 -0.61
N SER A 30 5.55 5.02 -0.25
CA SER A 30 4.58 5.76 0.57
C SER A 30 5.08 5.98 1.99
N LYS A 31 5.77 4.98 2.58
CA LYS A 31 6.41 5.12 3.90
C LYS A 31 7.55 6.12 3.87
N ALA A 32 8.39 6.08 2.83
CA ALA A 32 9.48 7.03 2.64
C ALA A 32 8.94 8.46 2.56
N ARG A 33 7.92 8.71 1.72
CA ARG A 33 7.29 10.04 1.61
C ARG A 33 6.71 10.55 2.93
N LYS A 34 6.06 9.69 3.72
CA LYS A 34 5.53 10.08 5.04
C LYS A 34 6.64 10.45 6.03
N LYS A 35 7.76 9.73 5.98
CA LYS A 35 8.91 9.99 6.85
C LYS A 35 9.76 11.21 6.44
N MET A 36 9.48 11.83 5.30
CA MET A 36 10.22 13.01 4.85
C MET A 36 9.99 14.23 5.75
N TYR A 37 8.86 14.27 6.47
CA TYR A 37 8.50 15.37 7.35
C TYR A 37 8.22 14.85 8.76
N PHE A 38 8.53 15.67 9.77
CA PHE A 38 8.18 15.35 11.15
C PHE A 38 6.66 15.42 11.33
N GLU A 39 6.08 14.36 11.86
CA GLU A 39 4.66 14.28 12.21
C GLU A 39 4.56 13.99 13.71
N LYS A 40 3.76 14.77 14.43
CA LYS A 40 3.51 14.54 15.86
C LYS A 40 2.71 13.26 16.05
N ASP A 41 3.09 12.45 17.02
CA ASP A 41 2.31 11.26 17.38
C ASP A 41 0.85 11.62 17.70
N GLN A 42 -0.07 10.93 17.04
CA GLN A 42 -1.49 11.11 17.27
C GLN A 42 -1.90 10.53 18.63
N SER A 43 -2.81 11.20 19.33
CA SER A 43 -3.39 10.66 20.56
C SER A 43 -4.25 9.43 20.28
N ARG A 44 -4.46 8.58 21.30
CA ARG A 44 -5.30 7.38 21.18
C ARG A 44 -6.73 7.70 20.74
N ALA A 45 -7.26 8.87 21.11
CA ALA A 45 -8.58 9.33 20.69
C ALA A 45 -8.62 9.65 19.18
N MET A 46 -7.64 10.42 18.68
CA MET A 46 -7.56 10.76 17.25
C MET A 46 -7.40 9.51 16.36
N LEU A 47 -6.58 8.54 16.79
CA LEU A 47 -6.42 7.28 16.08
C LEU A 47 -7.72 6.49 15.97
N ARG A 48 -8.54 6.46 17.03
CA ARG A 48 -9.85 5.80 17.03
C ARG A 48 -10.83 6.48 16.09
N GLU A 49 -10.93 7.80 16.15
CA GLU A 49 -11.81 8.58 15.26
C GLU A 49 -11.43 8.40 13.79
N GLU A 50 -10.13 8.42 13.47
CA GLU A 50 -9.65 8.20 12.11
C GLU A 50 -9.96 6.78 11.62
N ALA A 51 -9.82 5.77 12.48
CA ALA A 51 -10.18 4.39 12.15
C ALA A 51 -11.68 4.24 11.87
N VAL A 52 -12.55 4.85 12.69
CA VAL A 52 -14.00 4.87 12.47
C VAL A 52 -14.37 5.61 11.19
N ARG A 53 -13.72 6.75 10.91
CA ARG A 53 -13.91 7.47 9.65
C ARG A 53 -13.53 6.60 8.45
N LYS A 54 -12.37 5.92 8.51
CA LYS A 54 -11.91 5.01 7.45
C LYS A 54 -12.87 3.84 7.22
N SER A 55 -13.42 3.25 8.28
CA SER A 55 -14.39 2.15 8.15
C SER A 55 -15.70 2.62 7.50
N LYS A 56 -16.23 3.78 7.91
CA LYS A 56 -17.42 4.41 7.29
C LYS A 56 -17.22 4.68 5.80
N ILE A 57 -16.06 5.20 5.41
CA ILE A 57 -15.73 5.45 4.00
C ILE A 57 -15.67 4.14 3.20
N ARG A 58 -15.07 3.08 3.77
CA ARG A 58 -15.01 1.76 3.11
C ARG A 58 -16.39 1.15 2.93
N ALA A 59 -17.26 1.25 3.93
CA ALA A 59 -18.64 0.73 3.87
C ALA A 59 -19.50 1.48 2.85
N ARG A 60 -19.29 2.79 2.68
CA ARG A 60 -19.99 3.62 1.70
C ARG A 60 -19.50 3.44 0.26
N ARG A 61 -18.33 2.81 0.08
CA ARG A 61 -17.77 2.63 -1.25
C ARG A 61 -18.63 1.60 -1.98
N PRO A 62 -19.31 1.96 -3.08
CA PRO A 62 -20.12 1.00 -3.82
C PRO A 62 -19.22 -0.17 -4.20
N GLN A 63 -19.75 -1.39 -4.04
CA GLN A 63 -19.08 -2.59 -4.53
C GLN A 63 -18.76 -2.29 -5.99
N ARG A 64 -17.46 -2.19 -6.32
CA ARG A 64 -17.07 -2.07 -7.72
C ARG A 64 -17.60 -3.35 -8.34
N SER A 65 -18.68 -3.22 -9.11
CA SER A 65 -19.14 -4.24 -10.02
C SER A 65 -17.96 -4.52 -10.92
N THR A 66 -17.23 -5.59 -10.59
CA THR A 66 -16.21 -6.15 -11.44
C THR A 66 -16.96 -6.72 -12.63
N ARG A 67 -16.98 -5.96 -13.72
CA ARG A 67 -17.33 -6.51 -15.02
C ARG A 67 -16.22 -7.47 -15.46
#